data_AF-A0A1G2HUZ1-F1
#
_entry.id   AF-A0A1G2HUZ1-F1
#
_cell.length_a   1.000
_cell.length_b   1.000
_cell.length_c   1.000
_cell.angle_alpha   90.00
_cell.angle_beta   90.00
_cell.angle_gamma   90.00
#
_symmetry.space_group_name_H-M   'P 1'
#
loop_
_entity.id
_entity.type
_entity.pdbx_description
1 polymer ?
#
loop_
_entity_poly.entity_id
_entity_poly.type
_entity_poly.pdbx_seq_one_letter_code
_entity_poly.pdbx_strand_id
1 'polypeptide(L)'
;MAKAKKEGKLIGKISHYFSDIKVAVIKLSGVLVQKDEIRIIGGENTDFNQRVASMQIDHKEVKKAKKGDSVGLKVSEKVREGYKVYKS
;
A
#
# COMPACT_ATOMS: atom_id res chain seq x y z
N MET A 1 -21.55 17.51 -2.36
CA MET A 1 -20.51 17.34 -1.32
C MET A 1 -19.23 16.89 -2.01
N ALA A 2 -18.34 17.84 -2.28
CA ALA A 2 -17.07 17.57 -2.97
C ALA A 2 -16.17 16.73 -2.06
N LYS A 3 -15.97 15.45 -2.40
CA LYS A 3 -14.87 14.67 -1.81
C LYS A 3 -13.59 15.31 -2.30
N ALA A 4 -13.02 16.19 -1.47
CA ALA A 4 -11.71 16.73 -1.64
C ALA A 4 -10.78 15.59 -2.05
N LYS A 5 -10.13 15.78 -3.20
CA LYS A 5 -9.00 14.99 -3.69
C LYS A 5 -7.93 15.07 -2.60
N LYS A 6 -8.03 14.22 -1.57
CA LYS A 6 -7.05 14.19 -0.49
C LYS A 6 -5.74 13.80 -1.15
N GLU A 7 -4.80 14.74 -1.12
CA GLU A 7 -3.38 14.43 -1.20
C GLU A 7 -3.12 13.47 -0.04
N GLY A 8 -3.27 12.17 -0.30
CA GLY A 8 -3.20 11.16 0.73
C GLY A 8 -1.89 11.31 1.51
N LYS A 9 -1.88 10.94 2.79
CA LYS A 9 -0.64 11.03 3.57
C LYS A 9 0.32 9.95 3.06
N LEU A 10 1.58 10.30 2.75
CA LEU A 10 2.59 9.30 2.42
C LEU A 10 2.77 8.36 3.63
N ILE A 11 2.30 7.13 3.50
CA ILE A 11 2.34 6.13 4.57
C ILE A 11 3.37 5.04 4.33
N GLY A 12 4.02 5.00 3.16
CA GLY A 12 5.09 4.05 2.92
C GLY A 12 5.63 4.08 1.50
N LYS A 13 6.53 3.13 1.23
CA LYS A 13 7.08 2.86 -0.09
C LYS A 13 7.15 1.36 -0.34
N ILE A 14 7.07 0.95 -1.59
CA ILE A 14 7.22 -0.45 -1.97
C ILE A 14 8.68 -0.84 -1.87
N SER A 15 8.93 -1.86 -1.07
CA SER A 15 10.26 -2.43 -0.82
C SER A 15 10.52 -3.67 -1.66
N HIS A 16 9.46 -4.44 -1.99
CA HIS A 16 9.55 -5.62 -2.83
C HIS A 16 8.20 -5.88 -3.49
N TYR A 17 8.18 -6.53 -4.65
CA TYR A 17 6.95 -7.02 -5.28
C TYR A 17 7.13 -8.45 -5.79
N PHE A 18 6.22 -9.33 -5.39
CA PHE A 18 6.15 -10.71 -5.86
C PHE A 18 5.18 -10.79 -7.04
N SER A 19 5.73 -10.89 -8.26
CA SER A 19 4.93 -10.93 -9.50
C SER A 19 4.01 -12.14 -9.59
N ASP A 20 4.46 -13.30 -9.12
CA ASP A 20 3.77 -14.58 -9.31
C ASP A 20 2.45 -14.64 -8.53
N ILE A 21 2.43 -14.02 -7.35
CA ILE A 21 1.27 -13.96 -6.46
C ILE A 21 0.64 -12.56 -6.38
N LYS A 22 1.17 -11.58 -7.13
CA LYS A 22 0.75 -10.17 -7.14
C LYS A 22 0.74 -9.51 -5.74
N VAL A 23 1.73 -9.84 -4.90
CA VAL A 23 1.85 -9.29 -3.54
C VAL A 23 2.92 -8.21 -3.50
N ALA A 24 2.56 -7.03 -3.02
CA ALA A 24 3.49 -5.93 -2.77
C ALA A 24 3.86 -5.88 -1.28
N VAL A 25 5.15 -5.76 -1.00
CA VAL A 25 5.69 -5.52 0.34
C VAL A 25 5.94 -4.03 0.50
N ILE A 26 5.16 -3.41 1.37
CA ILE A 26 5.19 -1.97 1.63
C ILE A 26 5.89 -1.74 2.96
N LYS A 27 6.99 -0.97 2.94
CA LYS A 27 7.64 -0.49 4.16
C LYS A 27 6.90 0.75 4.64
N LEU A 28 6.18 0.63 5.76
CA LEU A 28 5.35 1.70 6.28
C LEU A 28 6.16 2.77 6.99
N SER A 29 5.95 4.02 6.59
CA SER A 29 6.38 5.22 7.32
C SER A 29 5.25 5.80 8.21
N GLY A 30 4.05 5.22 8.15
CA GLY A 30 2.87 5.63 8.91
C GLY A 30 2.02 4.44 9.37
N VAL A 31 0.79 4.70 9.80
CA VAL A 31 -0.16 3.68 10.24
C VAL A 31 -1.09 3.30 9.09
N LEU A 32 -1.30 1.99 8.90
CA LEU A 32 -2.24 1.43 7.93
C LEU A 32 -3.20 0.47 8.64
N VAL A 33 -4.48 0.50 8.29
CA VAL A 33 -5.52 -0.37 8.85
C VAL A 33 -6.18 -1.15 7.73
N GLN A 34 -6.59 -2.39 8.02
CA GLN A 34 -7.39 -3.17 7.09
C GLN A 34 -8.66 -2.40 6.73
N LYS A 35 -9.11 -2.50 5.48
CA LYS A 35 -10.23 -1.74 4.89
C LYS A 35 -9.96 -0.27 4.58
N ASP A 36 -8.78 0.28 4.92
CA ASP A 36 -8.37 1.61 4.45
C ASP A 36 -8.22 1.63 2.93
N GLU A 37 -8.34 2.83 2.36
CA GLU A 37 -8.08 3.10 0.95
C GLU A 37 -6.67 3.65 0.78
N ILE A 38 -5.88 2.99 -0.07
CA ILE A 38 -4.51 3.37 -0.38
C ILE A 38 -4.37 3.70 -1.85
N ARG A 39 -3.48 4.63 -2.15
CA ARG A 39 -3.10 5.04 -3.49
C ARG A 39 -1.64 4.69 -3.73
N ILE A 40 -1.36 3.95 -4.78
CA ILE A 40 0.00 3.57 -5.15
C ILE A 40 0.36 4.34 -6.42
N ILE A 41 1.47 5.09 -6.34
CA ILE A 41 1.95 5.93 -7.45
C ILE A 41 3.43 5.65 -7.69
N GLY A 42 3.81 5.40 -8.93
CA GLY A 42 5.21 5.25 -9.33
C GLY A 42 5.38 5.00 -10.81
N GLY A 43 6.60 5.24 -11.30
CA GLY A 43 6.90 5.18 -12.73
C GLY A 43 6.12 6.21 -13.54
N GLU A 44 6.00 6.00 -14.85
CA GLU A 44 5.31 6.91 -15.76
C GLU A 44 3.79 6.67 -15.83
N ASN A 45 3.33 5.43 -15.60
CA ASN A 45 1.94 5.02 -15.86
C ASN A 45 1.28 4.23 -14.72
N THR A 46 1.84 4.23 -13.50
CA THR A 46 1.18 3.55 -12.36
C THR A 46 0.67 4.57 -11.37
N ASP A 47 -0.65 4.77 -11.37
CA ASP A 47 -1.37 5.60 -10.41
C ASP A 47 -2.77 5.02 -10.23
N PHE A 48 -2.97 4.26 -9.15
CA PHE A 48 -4.26 3.65 -8.87
C PHE A 48 -4.57 3.64 -7.38
N ASN A 49 -5.86 3.65 -7.08
CA ASN A 49 -6.38 3.48 -5.74
C ASN A 49 -6.86 2.05 -5.55
N GLN A 50 -6.66 1.51 -4.36
CA GLN A 50 -7.25 0.24 -3.97
C GLN A 50 -7.59 0.23 -2.49
N ARG A 51 -8.57 -0.60 -2.14
CA ARG A 51 -8.91 -0.87 -0.75
C ARG A 51 -8.07 -2.04 -0.24
N VAL A 52 -7.54 -1.91 0.97
CA VAL A 52 -6.82 -3.00 1.64
C VAL A 52 -7.81 -4.08 2.06
N ALA A 53 -7.93 -5.13 1.26
CA ALA A 53 -8.77 -6.29 1.56
C ALA A 53 -8.18 -7.11 2.73
N SER A 54 -6.90 -7.42 2.64
CA SER A 54 -6.13 -8.11 3.67
C SER A 54 -4.69 -7.61 3.66
N MET A 55 -4.00 -7.80 4.78
CA MET A 55 -2.60 -7.44 4.91
C MET A 55 -1.90 -8.34 5.94
N GLN A 56 -0.63 -8.61 5.70
CA GLN A 56 0.17 -9.55 6.49
C GLN A 56 1.51 -8.92 6.89
N ILE A 57 1.97 -9.19 8.11
CA ILE A 57 3.31 -8.86 8.60
C ILE A 57 3.94 -10.16 9.08
N ASP A 58 5.14 -10.50 8.59
CA ASP A 58 5.86 -11.74 8.98
C ASP A 58 4.98 -13.00 8.91
N HIS A 59 4.21 -13.15 7.82
CA HIS A 59 3.23 -14.23 7.58
C HIS A 59 2.04 -14.29 8.54
N LYS A 60 1.83 -13.25 9.36
CA LYS A 60 0.68 -13.13 10.25
C LYS A 60 -0.29 -12.11 9.69
N GLU A 61 -1.56 -12.49 9.59
CA GLU A 61 -2.61 -11.53 9.25
C GLU A 61 -2.77 -10.50 10.35
N VAL A 62 -2.79 -9.23 9.95
CA VAL A 62 -2.93 -8.11 10.89
C VAL A 62 -4.03 -7.17 10.44
N LYS A 63 -4.78 -6.65 11.42
CA LYS A 63 -5.81 -5.63 11.17
C LYS A 63 -5.24 -4.22 11.16
N LYS A 64 -4.06 -4.02 11.75
CA LYS A 64 -3.39 -2.73 11.87
C LYS A 64 -1.88 -2.92 11.79
N ALA A 65 -1.22 -2.04 11.07
CA ALA A 65 0.22 -1.97 10.92
C ALA A 65 0.70 -0.55 11.27
N LYS A 66 1.88 -0.45 11.88
CA LYS A 66 2.46 0.82 12.34
C LYS A 66 3.69 1.21 11.51
N LYS A 67 4.19 2.42 11.76
CA LYS A 67 5.44 2.89 11.17
C LYS A 67 6.58 1.92 11.53
N GLY A 68 7.35 1.54 10.53
CA GLY A 68 8.46 0.60 10.64
C GLY A 68 8.12 -0.82 10.16
N ASP A 69 6.84 -1.17 10.13
CA ASP A 69 6.41 -2.51 9.73
C ASP A 69 6.50 -2.71 8.22
N SER A 70 6.82 -3.94 7.81
CA SER A 70 6.78 -4.40 6.42
C SER A 70 5.49 -5.16 6.20
N VAL A 71 4.59 -4.59 5.40
CA VAL A 71 3.27 -5.15 5.15
C VAL A 71 3.19 -5.73 3.76
N GLY A 72 2.93 -7.03 3.67
CA GLY A 72 2.54 -7.70 2.43
C GLY A 72 1.05 -7.58 2.18
N LEU A 73 0.66 -7.07 1.01
CA LEU A 73 -0.73 -7.09 0.57
C LEU A 73 -0.83 -7.30 -0.94
N LYS A 74 -1.94 -7.92 -1.37
CA LYS A 74 -2.21 -8.12 -2.80
C LYS A 74 -2.57 -6.80 -3.46
N VAL A 75 -1.97 -6.53 -4.62
CA VAL A 75 -2.23 -5.33 -5.41
C VAL A 75 -2.98 -5.67 -6.69
N SER A 76 -3.89 -4.79 -7.12
CA SER A 76 -4.64 -4.94 -8.36
C SER A 76 -3.74 -4.86 -9.60
N GLU A 77 -2.71 -4.00 -9.55
CA GLU A 77 -1.79 -3.77 -10.67
C GLU A 77 -0.35 -4.13 -10.32
N LYS A 78 0.48 -4.25 -11.37
CA LYS A 78 1.91 -4.50 -11.22
C LYS A 78 2.59 -3.25 -10.66
N VAL A 79 3.36 -3.46 -9.60
CA VAL A 79 4.12 -2.40 -8.93
C VAL A 79 5.60 -2.76 -8.88
N ARG A 80 6.45 -1.77 -8.62
CA ARG A 80 7.90 -1.96 -8.52
C ARG A 80 8.43 -1.32 -7.25
N GLU A 81 9.65 -1.70 -6.90
CA GLU A 81 10.39 -1.11 -5.78
C GLU A 81 10.53 0.40 -5.96
N GLY A 82 10.43 1.14 -4.85
CA GLY A 82 10.50 2.59 -4.83
C GLY A 82 9.16 3.31 -5.06
N TYR A 83 8.10 2.61 -5.48
CA TYR A 83 6.76 3.20 -5.65
C TYR A 83 6.26 3.76 -4.32
N LYS A 84 5.57 4.90 -4.37
CA LYS A 84 5.07 5.61 -3.20
C LYS A 84 3.66 5.15 -2.87
N VAL A 85 3.39 4.98 -1.58
CA VAL A 85 2.07 4.57 -1.08
C VAL A 85 1.50 5.66 -0.20
N TYR A 86 0.31 6.12 -0.57
CA TYR A 86 -0.42 7.18 0.09
C TYR A 86 -1.72 6.63 0.69
N LYS A 87 -2.15 7.18 1.82
CA LYS A 87 -3.44 6.86 2.44
C LYS A 87 -4.44 7.99 2.17
N SER A 88 -5.58 7.66 1.56
CA SER A 88 -6.72 8.58 1.37
C SER A 88 -7.56 8.73 2.64
#